data_AF-A0A970GHC6-F1
#
_entry.id   AF-A0A970GHC6-F1
#
_cell.length_a   1.000
_cell.length_b   1.000
_cell.length_c   1.000
_cell.angle_alpha   90.00
_cell.angle_beta   90.00
_cell.angle_gamma   90.00
#
_symmetry.space_group_name_H-M   'P 1'
#
loop_
_entity.id
_entity.type
_entity.pdbx_description
1 polymer ?
#
loop_
_entity_poly.entity_id
_entity_poly.type
_entity_poly.pdbx_seq_one_letter_code
_entity_poly.pdbx_strand_id
1 'polypeptide(L)'
;MGVMILLILAGLLGLFMIWRRATRKYRRRKKILSTPFPQEWRKILTGHVIYYNHLPANEKPVFEKDIQVFLAEKRITGIKTSIDDTDRLLVAASAVIPVFRFRGWEYRNLSEVLLYPGSFNQQYETGAGKTILGMVGTGAMDRMMILSKNALRQGFAIANDKKNVGIHEFIHLVDMSDGVADGLPEVLLQNQYAIPWLNLVEEEMENIFNRKSGINPYGATNKQEFFAVVSEYFFERPHLLKQKHPEIYAMLEKIFRQKATDRLPLNLRRRSIGRNSPCPCGSGKKYKHCCGSDN
;
A
#
# COMPACT_ATOMS: atom_id res chain seq x y z
N MET A 1 40.72 43.96 -10.31
CA MET A 1 40.51 42.96 -9.24
C MET A 1 39.05 42.78 -8.83
N GLY A 2 38.27 43.85 -8.61
CA GLY A 2 36.87 43.74 -8.12
C GLY A 2 35.93 42.89 -8.98
N VAL A 3 35.99 43.03 -10.32
CA VAL A 3 35.16 42.24 -11.26
C VAL A 3 35.47 40.74 -11.17
N MET A 4 36.75 40.37 -11.04
CA MET A 4 37.16 38.98 -10.93
C MET A 4 36.69 38.34 -9.62
N ILE A 5 36.73 39.08 -8.51
CA ILE A 5 36.21 38.62 -7.21
C ILE A 5 34.69 38.43 -7.28
N LEU A 6 33.96 39.34 -7.92
CA LEU A 6 32.50 39.23 -8.10
C LEU A 6 32.12 37.99 -8.93
N LEU A 7 32.86 37.69 -10.01
CA LEU A 7 32.62 36.50 -10.83
C LEU A 7 32.88 35.20 -10.05
N ILE A 8 33.93 35.16 -9.23
CA ILE A 8 34.23 34.01 -8.36
C ILE A 8 33.11 33.81 -7.32
N LEU A 9 32.66 34.87 -6.66
CA LEU A 9 31.56 34.80 -5.68
C LEU A 9 30.24 34.35 -6.31
N ALA A 10 29.92 34.85 -7.50
CA ALA A 10 28.74 34.41 -8.25
C ALA A 10 28.82 32.93 -8.65
N GLY A 11 30.00 32.46 -9.09
CA GLY A 11 30.26 31.06 -9.39
C GLY A 11 30.11 30.15 -8.16
N LEU A 12 30.66 30.55 -7.02
CA LEU A 12 30.52 29.83 -5.75
C LEU A 12 29.06 29.80 -5.27
N LEU A 13 28.33 30.90 -5.40
CA LEU A 13 26.90 30.94 -5.08
C LEU A 13 26.09 30.02 -6.01
N GLY A 14 26.41 30.01 -7.31
CA GLY A 14 25.82 29.10 -8.29
C GLY A 14 26.05 27.63 -7.94
N LEU A 15 27.31 27.25 -7.67
CA LEU A 15 27.68 25.90 -7.21
C LEU A 15 26.97 25.54 -5.90
N PHE A 16 26.90 26.47 -4.95
CA PHE A 16 26.18 26.27 -3.69
C PHE A 16 24.68 26.05 -3.92
N MET A 17 24.03 26.80 -4.81
CA MET A 17 22.62 26.60 -5.15
C MET A 17 22.36 25.26 -5.84
N ILE A 18 23.24 24.85 -6.77
CA ILE A 18 23.19 23.54 -7.43
C ILE A 18 23.33 22.43 -6.39
N TRP A 19 24.36 22.49 -5.54
CA TRP A 19 24.58 21.54 -4.45
C TRP A 19 23.38 21.49 -3.49
N ARG A 20 22.82 22.66 -3.13
CA ARG A 20 21.65 22.76 -2.24
C ARG A 20 20.43 22.09 -2.87
N ARG A 21 20.21 22.24 -4.18
CA ARG A 21 19.10 21.61 -4.91
C ARG A 21 19.31 20.10 -5.06
N ALA A 22 20.50 19.67 -5.49
CA ALA A 22 20.86 18.27 -5.67
C ALA A 22 20.77 17.47 -4.36
N THR A 23 21.20 18.06 -3.24
CA THR A 23 21.16 17.41 -1.92
C THR A 23 19.86 17.63 -1.15
N ARG A 24 18.88 18.37 -1.69
CA ARG A 24 17.65 18.76 -0.97
C ARG A 24 16.91 17.54 -0.42
N LYS A 25 16.74 16.50 -1.25
CA LYS A 25 16.03 15.27 -0.88
C LYS A 25 16.78 14.51 0.22
N TYR A 26 18.08 14.29 0.04
CA TYR A 26 18.93 13.63 1.03
C TYR A 26 18.92 14.36 2.37
N ARG A 27 19.11 15.68 2.37
CA ARG A 27 19.09 16.49 3.60
C ARG A 27 17.73 16.47 4.28
N ARG A 28 16.63 16.51 3.50
CA ARG A 28 15.27 16.40 4.03
C ARG A 28 15.06 15.05 4.71
N ARG A 29 15.39 13.93 4.05
CA ARG A 29 15.33 12.58 4.65
C ARG A 29 16.20 12.48 5.89
N LYS A 30 17.45 12.96 5.85
CA LYS A 30 18.34 12.96 7.02
C LYS A 30 17.71 13.68 8.22
N LYS A 31 17.09 14.85 8.00
CA LYS A 31 16.38 15.60 9.05
C LYS A 31 15.15 14.86 9.59
N ILE A 32 14.37 14.23 8.73
CA ILE A 32 13.20 13.45 9.14
C ILE A 32 13.65 12.25 9.98
N LEU A 33 14.64 11.51 9.49
CA LEU A 33 15.15 10.30 10.13
C LEU A 33 15.95 10.56 11.41
N SER A 34 16.42 11.79 11.64
CA SER A 34 16.99 12.20 12.92
C SER A 34 15.92 12.53 13.98
N THR A 35 14.66 12.70 13.56
CA THR A 35 13.55 12.94 14.49
C THR A 35 13.04 11.59 15.00
N PRO A 36 12.88 11.41 16.32
CA PRO A 36 12.40 10.14 16.86
C PRO A 36 10.98 9.82 16.35
N PHE A 37 10.72 8.54 16.13
CA PHE A 37 9.38 8.09 15.75
C PHE A 37 8.37 8.35 16.88
N PRO A 38 7.29 9.11 16.65
CA PRO A 38 6.36 9.50 17.72
C PRO A 38 5.75 8.31 18.45
N GLN A 39 5.65 8.40 19.79
CA GLN A 39 5.10 7.32 20.60
C GLN A 39 3.63 7.06 20.30
N GLU A 40 2.84 8.10 20.04
CA GLU A 40 1.43 7.98 19.66
C GLU A 40 1.26 7.23 18.33
N TRP A 41 2.14 7.48 17.36
CA TRP A 41 2.15 6.74 16.10
C TRP A 41 2.45 5.26 16.32
N ARG A 42 3.37 4.95 17.25
CA ARG A 42 3.68 3.56 17.60
C ARG A 42 2.48 2.86 18.24
N LYS A 43 1.73 3.55 19.10
CA LYS A 43 0.47 3.03 19.66
C LYS A 43 -0.56 2.74 18.57
N ILE A 44 -0.72 3.65 17.61
CA ILE A 44 -1.64 3.46 16.47
C ILE A 44 -1.23 2.23 15.63
N LEU A 45 0.04 2.15 15.21
CA LEU A 45 0.56 1.01 14.45
C LEU A 45 0.38 -0.30 15.23
N THR A 46 0.66 -0.28 16.53
CA THR A 46 0.48 -1.46 17.39
C THR A 46 -0.99 -1.88 17.49
N GLY A 47 -1.92 -0.93 17.52
CA GLY A 47 -3.35 -1.20 17.62
C GLY A 47 -3.97 -1.74 16.32
N HIS A 48 -3.50 -1.28 15.16
CA HIS A 48 -4.18 -1.47 13.88
C HIS A 48 -3.41 -2.32 12.86
N VAL A 49 -2.08 -2.35 12.90
CA VAL A 49 -1.26 -2.95 11.84
C VAL A 49 -0.65 -4.26 12.34
N ILE A 50 -1.34 -5.38 12.09
CA ILE A 50 -0.90 -6.71 12.56
C ILE A 50 0.47 -7.08 12.00
N TYR A 51 0.75 -6.73 10.75
CA TYR A 51 2.06 -6.91 10.12
C TYR A 51 3.17 -6.28 10.98
N TYR A 52 3.00 -5.03 11.43
CA TYR A 52 3.96 -4.32 12.29
C TYR A 52 4.13 -5.01 13.64
N ASN A 53 3.07 -5.58 14.21
CA ASN A 53 3.13 -6.29 15.48
C ASN A 53 4.02 -7.53 15.45
N HIS A 54 4.03 -8.24 14.32
CA HIS A 54 4.78 -9.48 14.14
C HIS A 54 6.15 -9.26 13.47
N LEU A 55 6.54 -8.01 13.21
CA LEU A 55 7.92 -7.72 12.85
C LEU A 55 8.86 -8.08 14.02
N PRO A 56 10.00 -8.72 13.73
CA PRO A 56 11.12 -8.84 14.66
C PRO A 56 11.50 -7.47 15.24
N ALA A 57 11.94 -7.46 16.50
CA ALA A 57 12.23 -6.21 17.22
C ALA A 57 13.26 -5.32 16.51
N ASN A 58 14.25 -5.92 15.82
CA ASN A 58 15.25 -5.22 15.03
C ASN A 58 14.71 -4.61 13.72
N GLU A 59 13.53 -5.05 13.26
CA GLU A 59 12.93 -4.60 12.00
C GLU A 59 11.87 -3.52 12.19
N LYS A 60 11.25 -3.42 13.36
CA LYS A 60 10.31 -2.33 13.69
C LYS A 60 10.91 -0.94 13.44
N PRO A 61 12.17 -0.63 13.83
CA PRO A 61 12.78 0.67 13.54
C PRO A 61 12.96 0.94 12.04
N VAL A 62 13.14 -0.09 11.22
CA VAL A 62 13.23 0.07 9.76
C VAL A 62 11.86 0.45 9.21
N PHE A 63 10.82 -0.29 9.60
CA PHE A 63 9.44 0.01 9.19
C PHE A 63 9.01 1.41 9.61
N GLU A 64 9.32 1.83 10.84
CA GLU A 64 9.05 3.18 11.35
C GLU A 64 9.72 4.28 10.52
N LYS A 65 10.97 4.06 10.09
CA LYS A 65 11.71 4.98 9.22
C LYS A 65 11.07 5.07 7.83
N ASP A 66 10.67 3.94 7.26
CA ASP A 66 10.00 3.91 5.96
C ASP A 66 8.65 4.65 6.00
N ILE A 67 7.89 4.49 7.09
CA ILE A 67 6.66 5.26 7.35
C ILE A 67 6.95 6.76 7.43
N GLN A 68 7.98 7.19 8.18
CA GLN A 68 8.34 8.61 8.28
C GLN A 68 8.74 9.19 6.93
N VAL A 69 9.51 8.45 6.13
CA VAL A 69 9.92 8.89 4.79
C VAL A 69 8.71 9.02 3.88
N PHE A 70 7.83 8.01 3.87
CA PHE A 70 6.60 8.03 3.08
C PHE A 70 5.73 9.25 3.43
N LEU A 71 5.41 9.44 4.71
CA LEU A 71 4.56 10.53 5.19
C LEU A 71 5.15 11.92 4.98
N ALA A 72 6.47 12.03 4.88
CA ALA A 72 7.12 13.30 4.58
C ALA A 72 7.18 13.59 3.07
N GLU A 73 7.22 12.56 2.23
CA GLU A 73 7.39 12.72 0.79
C GLU A 73 6.07 12.70 0.01
N LYS A 74 5.04 12.03 0.52
CA LYS A 74 3.73 11.90 -0.10
C LYS A 74 2.70 12.73 0.66
N ARG A 75 1.85 13.44 -0.08
CA ARG A 75 0.71 14.13 0.50
C ARG A 75 -0.42 13.13 0.72
N ILE A 76 -1.17 13.32 1.80
CA ILE A 76 -2.41 12.60 2.09
C ILE A 76 -3.45 13.66 2.37
N THR A 77 -4.52 13.68 1.57
CA THR A 77 -5.52 14.75 1.59
C THR A 77 -6.92 14.16 1.72
N GLY A 78 -7.69 14.63 2.70
CA GLY A 78 -9.10 14.25 2.84
C GLY A 78 -9.98 15.07 1.92
N ILE A 79 -10.77 14.42 1.07
CA ILE A 79 -11.76 15.04 0.20
C ILE A 79 -13.13 14.83 0.81
N LYS A 80 -13.81 15.93 1.18
CA LYS A 80 -15.12 15.89 1.88
C LYS A 80 -15.08 15.08 3.18
N THR A 81 -13.91 14.92 3.78
CA THR A 81 -13.70 14.21 5.04
C THR A 81 -12.45 14.76 5.74
N SER A 82 -12.44 14.78 7.07
CA SER A 82 -11.23 15.04 7.83
C SER A 82 -10.36 13.78 7.89
N ILE A 83 -9.05 13.97 8.03
CA ILE A 83 -8.08 12.88 8.20
C ILE A 83 -7.32 13.07 9.51
N ASP A 84 -7.09 11.98 10.22
CA ASP A 84 -6.30 11.95 11.45
C ASP A 84 -4.99 11.16 11.26
N ASP A 85 -4.18 11.07 12.31
CA ASP A 85 -2.92 10.32 12.26
C ASP A 85 -3.14 8.81 12.02
N THR A 86 -4.30 8.27 12.41
CA THR A 86 -4.62 6.87 12.11
C THR A 86 -4.77 6.69 10.61
N ASP A 87 -5.56 7.53 9.94
CA ASP A 87 -5.73 7.47 8.49
C ASP A 87 -4.39 7.57 7.75
N ARG A 88 -3.56 8.52 8.16
CA ARG A 88 -2.24 8.75 7.56
C ARG A 88 -1.33 7.53 7.72
N LEU A 89 -1.29 6.95 8.92
CA LEU A 89 -0.46 5.77 9.20
C LEU A 89 -0.96 4.53 8.49
N LEU A 90 -2.27 4.35 8.31
CA LEU A 90 -2.82 3.23 7.55
C LEU A 90 -2.47 3.34 6.06
N VAL A 91 -2.56 4.54 5.46
CA VAL A 91 -2.09 4.76 4.08
C VAL A 91 -0.59 4.43 3.96
N ALA A 92 0.22 4.94 4.90
CA ALA A 92 1.65 4.69 4.89
C ALA A 92 1.99 3.21 5.09
N ALA A 93 1.28 2.50 5.96
CA ALA A 93 1.46 1.07 6.18
C ALA A 93 1.12 0.26 4.91
N SER A 94 0.02 0.60 4.23
CA SER A 94 -0.34 -0.01 2.94
C SER A 94 0.75 0.14 1.89
N ALA A 95 1.44 1.29 1.88
CA ALA A 95 2.57 1.53 0.98
C ALA A 95 3.83 0.77 1.39
N VAL A 96 4.14 0.71 2.68
CA VAL A 96 5.41 0.14 3.17
C VAL A 96 5.38 -1.39 3.16
N ILE A 97 4.26 -2.03 3.48
CA ILE A 97 4.16 -3.49 3.61
C ILE A 97 4.65 -4.24 2.34
N PRO A 98 4.17 -3.92 1.12
CA PRO A 98 4.61 -4.64 -0.07
C PRO A 98 6.09 -4.51 -0.36
N VAL A 99 6.66 -3.32 -0.14
CA VAL A 99 8.01 -2.95 -0.56
C VAL A 99 9.03 -3.00 0.58
N PHE A 100 8.66 -3.53 1.75
CA PHE A 100 9.48 -3.50 2.97
C PHE A 100 10.88 -4.12 2.78
N ARG A 101 11.02 -5.06 1.84
CA ARG A 101 12.32 -5.71 1.52
C ARG A 101 13.01 -5.15 0.28
N PHE A 102 12.42 -4.17 -0.38
CA PHE A 102 13.00 -3.51 -1.54
C PHE A 102 13.87 -2.35 -1.05
N ARG A 103 15.14 -2.64 -0.78
CA ARG A 103 16.08 -1.63 -0.26
C ARG A 103 16.22 -0.45 -1.22
N GLY A 104 16.01 0.75 -0.71
CA GLY A 104 16.12 1.99 -1.49
C GLY A 104 14.95 2.24 -2.45
N TRP A 105 13.88 1.45 -2.37
CA TRP A 105 12.69 1.60 -3.20
C TRP A 105 11.96 2.92 -2.92
N GLU A 106 11.31 3.45 -3.96
CA GLU A 106 10.51 4.66 -3.88
C GLU A 106 9.35 4.64 -4.86
N TYR A 107 8.17 5.05 -4.41
CA TYR A 107 7.02 5.31 -5.28
C TYR A 107 7.23 6.57 -6.13
N ARG A 108 7.95 6.46 -7.24
CA ARG A 108 8.22 7.60 -8.15
C ARG A 108 6.98 8.01 -8.94
N ASN A 109 6.06 7.09 -9.15
CA ASN A 109 4.75 7.22 -9.80
C ASN A 109 3.64 7.70 -8.84
N LEU A 110 3.96 8.16 -7.62
CA LEU A 110 2.98 8.70 -6.68
C LEU A 110 3.44 10.03 -6.09
N SER A 111 2.54 11.00 -6.02
CA SER A 111 2.73 12.28 -5.34
C SER A 111 1.75 12.46 -4.18
N GLU A 112 0.51 11.97 -4.32
CA GLU A 112 -0.58 12.28 -3.39
C GLU A 112 -1.62 11.16 -3.31
N VAL A 113 -2.13 10.92 -2.10
CA VAL A 113 -3.25 9.99 -1.83
C VAL A 113 -4.46 10.79 -1.36
N LEU A 114 -5.58 10.65 -2.06
CA LEU A 114 -6.85 11.31 -1.76
C LEU A 114 -7.76 10.33 -1.01
N LEU A 115 -8.20 10.71 0.19
CA LEU A 115 -9.14 9.93 0.99
C LEU A 115 -10.54 10.50 0.87
N TYR A 116 -11.45 9.72 0.29
CA TYR A 116 -12.88 10.03 0.24
C TYR A 116 -13.60 9.35 1.42
N PRO A 117 -14.74 9.89 1.91
CA PRO A 117 -15.43 9.33 3.07
C PRO A 117 -15.94 7.90 2.88
N GLY A 118 -16.17 7.45 1.65
CA GLY A 118 -16.71 6.13 1.34
C GLY A 118 -16.37 5.70 -0.07
N SER A 119 -17.09 4.67 -0.56
CA SER A 119 -17.00 4.25 -1.96
C SER A 119 -17.45 5.36 -2.92
N PHE A 120 -16.97 5.29 -4.15
CA PHE A 120 -17.21 6.28 -5.19
C PHE A 120 -17.50 5.64 -6.55
N ASN A 121 -17.91 6.43 -7.54
CA ASN A 121 -18.02 6.03 -8.95
C ASN A 121 -16.91 6.68 -9.80
N GLN A 122 -16.93 6.44 -11.11
CA GLN A 122 -16.00 7.01 -12.09
C GLN A 122 -16.02 8.55 -12.13
N GLN A 123 -17.08 9.18 -11.62
CA GLN A 123 -17.23 10.64 -11.50
C GLN A 123 -16.78 11.17 -10.12
N TYR A 124 -16.16 10.33 -9.29
CA TYR A 124 -15.70 10.65 -7.93
C TYR A 124 -16.82 11.09 -6.96
N GLU A 125 -18.06 10.70 -7.25
CA GLU A 125 -19.20 10.95 -6.39
C GLU A 125 -19.31 9.86 -5.32
N THR A 126 -19.48 10.28 -4.08
CA THR A 126 -19.69 9.39 -2.93
C THR A 126 -21.17 9.27 -2.59
N GLY A 127 -21.61 8.10 -2.13
CA GLY A 127 -22.99 7.88 -1.70
C GLY A 127 -23.40 6.42 -1.72
N ALA A 128 -24.66 6.15 -1.44
CA ALA A 128 -25.21 4.79 -1.52
C ALA A 128 -25.16 4.26 -2.97
N GLY A 129 -24.89 2.96 -3.13
CA GLY A 129 -24.81 2.30 -4.45
C GLY A 129 -23.50 2.51 -5.22
N LYS A 130 -22.52 3.21 -4.64
CA LYS A 130 -21.18 3.37 -5.22
C LYS A 130 -20.29 2.20 -4.80
N THR A 131 -19.46 1.69 -5.71
CA THR A 131 -18.75 0.41 -5.52
C THR A 131 -17.23 0.50 -5.56
N ILE A 132 -16.66 1.57 -6.12
CA ILE A 132 -15.20 1.71 -6.24
C ILE A 132 -14.65 2.07 -4.86
N LEU A 133 -13.69 1.26 -4.39
CA LEU A 133 -13.07 1.43 -3.07
C LEU A 133 -11.70 2.09 -3.16
N GLY A 134 -11.03 1.97 -4.30
CA GLY A 134 -9.72 2.51 -4.59
C GLY A 134 -9.50 2.63 -6.10
N MET A 135 -8.59 3.50 -6.50
CA MET A 135 -8.04 3.52 -7.86
C MET A 135 -6.72 4.29 -7.92
N VAL A 136 -5.86 3.90 -8.86
CA VAL A 136 -4.71 4.70 -9.31
C VAL A 136 -5.17 5.65 -10.41
N GLY A 137 -4.89 6.94 -10.25
CA GLY A 137 -5.26 7.98 -11.21
C GLY A 137 -4.42 7.94 -12.49
N THR A 138 -5.05 8.27 -13.62
CA THR A 138 -4.42 8.35 -14.94
C THR A 138 -4.68 9.72 -15.59
N GLY A 139 -3.94 10.05 -16.65
CA GLY A 139 -4.12 11.30 -17.39
C GLY A 139 -3.93 12.53 -16.51
N ALA A 140 -4.96 13.37 -16.38
CA ALA A 140 -4.92 14.57 -15.53
C ALA A 140 -4.73 14.26 -14.02
N MET A 141 -5.07 13.03 -13.61
CA MET A 141 -4.90 12.54 -12.23
C MET A 141 -3.63 11.68 -12.09
N ASP A 142 -2.70 11.76 -13.04
CA ASP A 142 -1.42 11.05 -12.96
C ASP A 142 -0.71 11.33 -11.62
N ARG A 143 -0.09 10.29 -11.08
CA ARG A 143 0.59 10.29 -9.77
C ARG A 143 -0.31 10.59 -8.57
N MET A 144 -1.62 10.43 -8.72
CA MET A 144 -2.57 10.45 -7.61
C MET A 144 -3.16 9.06 -7.39
N MET A 145 -3.45 8.73 -6.14
CA MET A 145 -4.25 7.55 -5.77
C MET A 145 -5.49 8.02 -5.02
N ILE A 146 -6.63 7.38 -5.26
CA ILE A 146 -7.87 7.65 -4.53
C ILE A 146 -8.21 6.41 -3.71
N LEU A 147 -8.57 6.61 -2.44
CA LEU A 147 -9.03 5.54 -1.55
C LEU A 147 -10.28 5.96 -0.79
N SER A 148 -11.16 4.99 -0.57
CA SER A 148 -12.24 5.08 0.42
C SER A 148 -11.64 4.97 1.81
N LYS A 149 -11.75 6.02 2.62
CA LYS A 149 -11.35 6.05 4.03
C LYS A 149 -11.99 4.91 4.82
N ASN A 150 -13.26 4.62 4.55
CA ASN A 150 -13.99 3.53 5.20
C ASN A 150 -13.42 2.15 4.85
N ALA A 151 -13.05 1.94 3.59
CA ALA A 151 -12.47 0.67 3.15
C ALA A 151 -11.02 0.51 3.64
N LEU A 152 -10.23 1.59 3.63
CA LEU A 152 -8.89 1.61 4.20
C LEU A 152 -8.89 1.17 5.67
N ARG A 153 -9.74 1.79 6.51
CA ARG A 153 -9.83 1.42 7.94
C ARG A 153 -10.30 -0.02 8.14
N GLN A 154 -11.21 -0.51 7.30
CA GLN A 154 -11.66 -1.90 7.36
C GLN A 154 -10.56 -2.90 7.02
N GLY A 155 -9.75 -2.64 6.00
CA GLY A 155 -8.66 -3.52 5.59
C GLY A 155 -7.68 -3.82 6.73
N PHE A 156 -7.46 -2.87 7.64
CA PHE A 156 -6.63 -3.08 8.83
C PHE A 156 -7.40 -3.58 10.06
N ALA A 157 -8.72 -3.44 10.09
CA ALA A 157 -9.56 -3.88 11.21
C ALA A 157 -9.96 -5.36 11.11
N ILE A 158 -10.16 -5.88 9.88
CA ILE A 158 -10.69 -7.22 9.61
C ILE A 158 -9.60 -8.07 8.96
N ALA A 159 -8.65 -8.54 9.77
CA ALA A 159 -7.46 -9.25 9.27
C ALA A 159 -7.69 -10.64 8.65
N ASN A 160 -8.93 -11.07 8.38
CA ASN A 160 -9.21 -12.43 7.90
C ASN A 160 -10.23 -12.52 6.77
N ASP A 161 -10.66 -11.39 6.22
CA ASP A 161 -11.53 -11.34 5.05
C ASP A 161 -10.76 -11.43 3.72
N LYS A 162 -9.42 -11.38 3.79
CA LYS A 162 -8.47 -11.46 2.67
C LYS A 162 -8.48 -10.18 1.82
N LYS A 163 -8.96 -9.06 2.36
CA LYS A 163 -9.14 -7.80 1.63
C LYS A 163 -8.45 -6.66 2.34
N ASN A 164 -7.65 -5.91 1.61
CA ASN A 164 -7.05 -4.67 2.07
C ASN A 164 -6.87 -3.74 0.87
N VAL A 165 -7.88 -2.91 0.62
CA VAL A 165 -7.88 -1.98 -0.53
C VAL A 165 -6.65 -1.08 -0.55
N GLY A 166 -6.14 -0.70 0.62
CA GLY A 166 -4.92 0.10 0.69
C GLY A 166 -3.75 -0.66 0.09
N ILE A 167 -3.50 -1.89 0.55
CA ILE A 167 -2.44 -2.73 0.00
C ILE A 167 -2.69 -2.98 -1.49
N HIS A 168 -3.91 -3.33 -1.88
CA HIS A 168 -4.32 -3.58 -3.27
C HIS A 168 -3.88 -2.45 -4.22
N GLU A 169 -4.27 -1.20 -3.94
CA GLU A 169 -3.91 -0.07 -4.80
C GLU A 169 -2.39 0.21 -4.81
N PHE A 170 -1.70 -0.02 -3.69
CA PHE A 170 -0.24 0.11 -3.66
C PHE A 170 0.46 -1.01 -4.42
N ILE A 171 -0.16 -2.18 -4.58
CA ILE A 171 0.33 -3.24 -5.47
C ILE A 171 0.24 -2.82 -6.92
N HIS A 172 -0.85 -2.17 -7.35
CA HIS A 172 -0.91 -1.60 -8.70
C HIS A 172 0.21 -0.57 -8.95
N LEU A 173 0.54 0.27 -7.96
CA LEU A 173 1.69 1.17 -8.11
C LEU A 173 3.05 0.44 -8.17
N VAL A 174 3.18 -0.72 -7.53
CA VAL A 174 4.39 -1.55 -7.63
C VAL A 174 4.47 -2.23 -9.00
N ASP A 175 3.33 -2.71 -9.51
CA ASP A 175 3.21 -3.27 -10.86
C ASP A 175 3.65 -2.22 -11.90
N MET A 176 3.11 -1.01 -11.82
CA MET A 176 3.39 0.14 -12.70
C MET A 176 4.77 0.80 -12.52
N SER A 177 5.71 0.16 -11.82
CA SER A 177 6.98 0.79 -11.46
C SER A 177 7.99 0.89 -12.61
N ASP A 178 7.90 -0.01 -13.58
CA ASP A 178 8.65 0.01 -14.84
C ASP A 178 7.95 0.83 -15.94
N GLY A 179 6.76 1.36 -15.64
CA GLY A 179 5.93 2.15 -16.56
C GLY A 179 4.87 1.34 -17.31
N VAL A 180 4.75 0.03 -17.07
CA VAL A 180 3.75 -0.85 -17.68
C VAL A 180 2.82 -1.39 -16.59
N ALA A 181 1.52 -1.46 -16.88
CA ALA A 181 0.56 -2.13 -15.99
C ALA A 181 0.16 -3.45 -16.65
N ASP A 182 0.72 -4.58 -16.21
CA ASP A 182 0.47 -5.89 -16.83
C ASP A 182 0.41 -7.07 -15.83
N GLY A 183 0.53 -6.80 -14.53
CA GLY A 183 0.58 -7.84 -13.48
C GLY A 183 1.93 -8.55 -13.40
N LEU A 184 2.97 -8.01 -14.02
CA LEU A 184 4.32 -8.55 -14.04
C LEU A 184 5.32 -7.54 -13.43
N PRO A 185 5.53 -7.57 -12.10
CA PRO A 185 6.47 -6.68 -11.43
C PRO A 185 7.87 -6.71 -12.05
N GLU A 186 8.55 -5.57 -12.10
CA GLU A 186 9.92 -5.42 -12.64
C GLU A 186 10.91 -6.47 -12.08
N VAL A 187 10.74 -6.85 -10.81
CA VAL A 187 11.57 -7.88 -10.15
C VAL A 187 11.49 -9.25 -10.83
N LEU A 188 10.40 -9.57 -11.54
CA LEU A 188 10.26 -10.79 -12.33
C LEU A 188 10.85 -10.64 -13.73
N LEU A 189 10.78 -9.46 -14.35
CA LEU A 189 11.35 -9.20 -15.68
C LEU A 189 12.87 -9.45 -15.72
N GLN A 190 13.55 -9.12 -14.62
CA GLN A 190 14.99 -9.31 -14.51
C GLN A 190 15.39 -10.77 -14.19
N ASN A 191 14.43 -11.69 -14.05
CA ASN A 191 14.66 -13.06 -13.62
C ASN A 191 14.02 -14.09 -14.56
N GLN A 192 14.52 -15.33 -14.53
CA GLN A 192 13.95 -16.49 -15.23
C GLN A 192 12.53 -16.90 -14.77
N TYR A 193 11.86 -16.10 -13.94
CA TYR A 193 10.58 -16.42 -13.31
C TYR A 193 9.36 -15.79 -14.01
N ALA A 194 9.56 -14.89 -14.97
CA ALA A 194 8.46 -14.23 -15.69
C ALA A 194 7.54 -15.22 -16.41
N ILE A 195 8.08 -16.14 -17.21
CA ILE A 195 7.27 -17.14 -17.93
C ILE A 195 6.54 -18.08 -16.96
N PRO A 196 7.21 -18.70 -15.96
CA PRO A 196 6.51 -19.51 -14.96
C PRO A 196 5.39 -18.76 -14.23
N TRP A 197 5.59 -17.47 -13.92
CA TRP A 197 4.56 -16.64 -13.29
C TRP A 197 3.36 -16.43 -14.21
N LEU A 198 3.58 -16.04 -15.46
CA LEU A 198 2.50 -15.78 -16.41
C LEU A 198 1.64 -17.04 -16.65
N ASN A 199 2.27 -18.21 -16.81
CA ASN A 199 1.56 -19.47 -16.97
C ASN A 199 0.71 -19.78 -15.73
N LEU A 200 1.26 -19.59 -14.53
CA LEU A 200 0.56 -19.81 -13.28
C LEU A 200 -0.63 -18.85 -13.10
N VAL A 201 -0.46 -17.59 -13.49
CA VAL A 201 -1.54 -16.58 -13.50
C VAL A 201 -2.66 -17.02 -14.44
N GLU A 202 -2.33 -17.42 -15.66
CA GLU A 202 -3.32 -17.86 -16.65
C GLU A 202 -4.11 -19.09 -16.18
N GLU A 203 -3.41 -20.12 -15.68
CA GLU A 203 -4.03 -21.33 -15.14
C GLU A 203 -4.95 -21.02 -13.95
N GLU A 204 -4.51 -20.20 -13.00
CA GLU A 204 -5.30 -19.87 -11.82
C GLU A 204 -6.48 -18.95 -12.14
N MET A 205 -6.34 -18.03 -13.10
CA MET A 205 -7.48 -17.24 -13.61
C MET A 205 -8.54 -18.14 -14.26
N GLU A 206 -8.14 -19.16 -15.03
CA GLU A 206 -9.06 -20.15 -15.58
C GLU A 206 -9.74 -20.98 -14.48
N ASN A 207 -8.99 -21.38 -13.44
CA ASN A 207 -9.56 -22.08 -12.28
C ASN A 207 -10.56 -21.21 -11.51
N ILE A 208 -10.33 -19.90 -11.40
CA ILE A 208 -11.30 -18.95 -10.82
C ILE A 208 -12.57 -18.90 -11.69
N PHE A 209 -12.43 -18.74 -13.00
CA PHE A 209 -13.57 -18.70 -13.93
C PHE A 209 -14.43 -19.97 -13.85
N ASN A 210 -13.78 -21.14 -13.78
CA ASN A 210 -14.41 -22.44 -13.66
C ASN A 210 -14.89 -22.78 -12.23
N ARG A 211 -14.81 -21.82 -11.28
CA ARG A 211 -15.19 -21.99 -9.86
C ARG A 211 -14.46 -23.13 -9.14
N LYS A 212 -13.23 -23.44 -9.57
CA LYS A 212 -12.33 -24.43 -8.97
C LYS A 212 -11.34 -23.80 -7.98
N SER A 213 -11.23 -22.47 -7.95
CA SER A 213 -10.34 -21.73 -7.05
C SER A 213 -11.12 -21.03 -5.92
N GLY A 214 -10.50 -20.94 -4.73
CA GLY A 214 -11.03 -20.21 -3.57
C GLY A 214 -10.63 -18.73 -3.52
N ILE A 215 -9.90 -18.26 -4.54
CA ILE A 215 -9.52 -16.86 -4.74
C ILE A 215 -10.77 -16.04 -5.13
N ASN A 216 -10.77 -14.75 -4.81
CA ASN A 216 -11.87 -13.85 -5.13
C ASN A 216 -12.07 -13.81 -6.67
N PRO A 217 -13.30 -14.03 -7.20
CA PRO A 217 -13.58 -13.95 -8.63
C PRO A 217 -13.14 -12.66 -9.32
N TYR A 218 -13.09 -11.55 -8.57
CA TYR A 218 -12.56 -10.27 -9.05
C TYR A 218 -11.10 -10.38 -9.56
N GLY A 219 -10.30 -11.28 -8.99
CA GLY A 219 -8.94 -11.54 -9.47
C GLY A 219 -8.88 -12.08 -10.89
N ALA A 220 -9.96 -12.62 -11.46
CA ALA A 220 -9.98 -13.07 -12.85
C ALA A 220 -10.35 -11.97 -13.86
N THR A 221 -10.54 -10.71 -13.42
CA THR A 221 -10.89 -9.60 -14.32
C THR A 221 -9.77 -9.31 -15.33
N ASN A 222 -8.51 -9.29 -14.89
CA ASN A 222 -7.32 -9.20 -15.73
C ASN A 222 -6.08 -9.59 -14.89
N LYS A 223 -4.89 -9.63 -15.51
CA LYS A 223 -3.64 -10.02 -14.83
C LYS A 223 -3.21 -9.02 -13.73
N GLN A 224 -3.51 -7.73 -13.89
CA GLN A 224 -3.18 -6.70 -12.88
C GLN A 224 -4.02 -6.91 -11.60
N GLU A 225 -5.33 -7.12 -11.77
CA GLU A 225 -6.26 -7.42 -10.69
C GLU A 225 -5.93 -8.76 -10.03
N PHE A 226 -5.56 -9.76 -10.83
CA PHE A 226 -5.10 -11.04 -10.29
C PHE A 226 -3.93 -10.83 -9.34
N PHE A 227 -2.89 -10.13 -9.80
CA PHE A 227 -1.69 -9.87 -9.01
C PHE A 227 -2.00 -9.09 -7.72
N ALA A 228 -2.84 -8.05 -7.79
CA ALA A 228 -3.26 -7.29 -6.63
C ALA A 228 -4.06 -8.16 -5.63
N VAL A 229 -5.03 -8.94 -6.09
CA VAL A 229 -5.85 -9.83 -5.25
C VAL A 229 -5.02 -10.90 -4.56
N VAL A 230 -4.13 -11.61 -5.28
CA VAL A 230 -3.29 -12.63 -4.63
C VAL A 230 -2.27 -12.02 -3.67
N SER A 231 -1.85 -10.78 -3.91
CA SER A 231 -0.99 -10.02 -3.01
C SER A 231 -1.73 -9.59 -1.73
N GLU A 232 -3.02 -9.23 -1.80
CA GLU A 232 -3.84 -9.04 -0.59
C GLU A 232 -3.87 -10.33 0.23
N TYR A 233 -4.09 -11.48 -0.41
CA TYR A 233 -4.09 -12.78 0.28
C TYR A 233 -2.74 -13.06 0.94
N PHE A 234 -1.65 -12.67 0.27
CA PHE A 234 -0.30 -12.85 0.78
C PHE A 234 -0.01 -12.00 2.02
N PHE A 235 -0.51 -10.77 2.08
CA PHE A 235 -0.27 -9.88 3.23
C PHE A 235 -1.36 -9.93 4.31
N GLU A 236 -2.53 -10.51 4.03
CA GLU A 236 -3.64 -10.65 4.99
C GLU A 236 -3.79 -12.09 5.53
N ARG A 237 -3.68 -13.11 4.66
CA ARG A 237 -3.83 -14.53 5.04
C ARG A 237 -2.79 -15.44 4.39
N PRO A 238 -1.48 -15.20 4.60
CA PRO A 238 -0.40 -15.94 3.92
C PRO A 238 -0.46 -17.45 4.15
N HIS A 239 -0.85 -17.89 5.35
CA HIS A 239 -0.96 -19.32 5.67
C HIS A 239 -2.05 -20.02 4.88
N LEU A 240 -3.20 -19.35 4.66
CA LEU A 240 -4.28 -19.88 3.83
C LEU A 240 -3.85 -19.94 2.36
N LEU A 241 -3.21 -18.88 1.87
CA LEU A 241 -2.71 -18.84 0.50
C LEU A 241 -1.67 -19.94 0.26
N LYS A 242 -0.71 -20.11 1.18
CA LYS A 242 0.29 -21.18 1.12
C LYS A 242 -0.33 -22.57 1.13
N GLN A 243 -1.41 -22.78 1.90
CA GLN A 243 -2.08 -24.07 1.97
C GLN A 243 -2.88 -24.39 0.70
N LYS A 244 -3.57 -23.40 0.13
CA LYS A 244 -4.52 -23.60 -0.97
C LYS A 244 -3.92 -23.37 -2.36
N HIS A 245 -2.94 -22.49 -2.46
CA HIS A 245 -2.25 -22.09 -3.70
C HIS A 245 -0.74 -21.98 -3.43
N PRO A 246 -0.05 -23.11 -3.13
CA PRO A 246 1.35 -23.11 -2.71
C PRO A 246 2.30 -22.53 -3.77
N GLU A 247 2.02 -22.74 -5.06
CA GLU A 247 2.85 -22.22 -6.16
C GLU A 247 2.75 -20.70 -6.28
N ILE A 248 1.53 -20.15 -6.18
CA ILE A 248 1.30 -18.70 -6.14
C ILE A 248 2.04 -18.10 -4.94
N TYR A 249 1.88 -18.71 -3.75
CA TYR A 249 2.57 -18.27 -2.55
C TYR A 249 4.10 -18.23 -2.73
N ALA A 250 4.68 -19.30 -3.31
CA ALA A 250 6.11 -19.40 -3.54
C ALA A 250 6.61 -18.32 -4.52
N MET A 251 5.82 -17.98 -5.54
CA MET A 251 6.18 -16.91 -6.46
C MET A 251 6.10 -15.54 -5.78
N LEU A 252 5.05 -15.28 -5.01
CA LEU A 252 4.91 -14.01 -4.28
C LEU A 252 6.00 -13.82 -3.22
N GLU A 253 6.48 -14.90 -2.59
CA GLU A 253 7.64 -14.85 -1.70
C GLU A 253 8.91 -14.37 -2.42
N LYS A 254 9.12 -14.81 -3.67
CA LYS A 254 10.23 -14.34 -4.51
C LYS A 254 10.03 -12.89 -4.96
N ILE A 255 8.83 -12.54 -5.40
CA ILE A 255 8.47 -11.18 -5.86
C ILE A 255 8.71 -10.18 -4.73
N PHE A 256 8.06 -10.37 -3.58
CA PHE A 256 8.16 -9.43 -2.47
C PHE A 256 9.42 -9.60 -1.63
N ARG A 257 10.20 -10.68 -1.85
CA ARG A 257 11.38 -11.06 -1.04
C ARG A 257 11.03 -11.19 0.45
N GLN A 258 9.82 -11.65 0.73
CA GLN A 258 9.23 -11.68 2.05
C GLN A 258 8.58 -13.03 2.30
N LYS A 259 8.94 -13.70 3.38
CA LYS A 259 8.16 -14.83 3.88
C LYS A 259 7.00 -14.32 4.74
N ALA A 260 5.87 -14.02 4.10
CA ALA A 260 4.72 -13.39 4.78
C ALA A 260 4.13 -14.24 5.92
N THR A 261 4.34 -15.56 5.90
CA THR A 261 3.94 -16.46 7.01
C THR A 261 4.69 -16.19 8.31
N ASP A 262 5.86 -15.54 8.26
CA ASP A 262 6.60 -15.08 9.45
C ASP A 262 6.10 -13.70 9.95
N ARG A 263 5.23 -13.03 9.17
CA ARG A 263 4.73 -11.67 9.41
C ARG A 263 3.29 -11.64 9.89
N LEU A 264 2.57 -12.75 9.79
CA LEU A 264 1.22 -12.90 10.29
C LEU A 264 1.06 -14.26 10.98
N PRO A 265 0.31 -14.33 12.10
CA PRO A 265 0.12 -15.57 12.83
C PRO A 265 -0.80 -16.52 12.05
N LEU A 266 -0.59 -17.84 12.23
CA LEU A 266 -1.46 -18.90 11.68
C LEU A 266 -2.91 -18.71 12.11
N ASN A 267 -3.11 -18.53 13.42
CA ASN A 267 -4.40 -18.32 14.05
C ASN A 267 -4.64 -16.83 14.23
N LEU A 268 -4.89 -16.11 13.14
CA LEU A 268 -5.54 -14.80 13.23
C LEU A 268 -6.90 -15.04 13.88
N ARG A 269 -6.99 -14.80 15.21
CA ARG A 269 -8.28 -14.84 15.92
C ARG A 269 -9.27 -14.05 15.09
N ARG A 270 -10.44 -14.65 14.82
CA ARG A 270 -11.54 -14.03 14.09
C ARG A 270 -11.89 -12.73 14.83
N ARG A 271 -11.25 -11.61 14.49
CA ARG A 271 -11.78 -10.27 14.76
C ARG A 271 -12.88 -10.06 13.73
N SER A 272 -13.93 -10.87 13.85
CA SER A 272 -15.17 -10.64 13.12
C SER A 272 -15.90 -9.51 13.85
N ILE A 273 -16.10 -8.41 13.14
CA ILE A 273 -16.87 -7.29 13.68
C ILE A 273 -18.32 -7.72 13.71
N GLY A 274 -18.91 -7.77 14.91
CA GLY A 274 -20.30 -8.15 15.06
C GLY A 274 -21.20 -7.15 14.34
N ARG A 275 -22.32 -7.62 13.76
CA ARG A 275 -23.27 -6.77 13.01
C ARG A 275 -23.72 -5.53 13.80
N ASN A 276 -23.83 -5.64 15.12
CA ASN A 276 -24.24 -4.55 16.01
C ASN A 276 -23.08 -3.78 16.66
N SER A 277 -21.83 -4.19 16.43
CA SER A 277 -20.64 -3.49 16.96
C SER A 277 -20.45 -2.13 16.27
N PRO A 278 -19.80 -1.15 16.92
CA PRO A 278 -19.40 0.09 16.28
C PRO A 278 -18.59 -0.19 15.00
N CYS A 279 -18.91 0.53 13.92
CA CYS A 279 -18.24 0.34 12.64
C CYS A 279 -16.78 0.81 12.73
N PRO A 280 -15.80 0.00 12.27
CA PRO A 280 -14.37 0.32 12.40
C PRO A 280 -13.94 1.51 11.55
N CYS A 281 -14.78 1.92 10.58
CA CYS A 281 -14.50 3.09 9.77
C CYS A 281 -14.60 4.42 10.56
N GLY A 282 -15.13 4.40 11.79
CA GLY A 282 -15.28 5.59 12.62
C GLY A 282 -16.50 6.45 12.26
N SER A 283 -17.48 5.90 11.53
CA SER A 283 -18.73 6.61 11.18
C SER A 283 -19.69 6.85 12.34
N GLY A 284 -19.42 6.27 13.51
CA GLY A 284 -20.33 6.26 14.66
C GLY A 284 -21.55 5.34 14.52
N LYS A 285 -21.77 4.73 13.35
CA LYS A 285 -22.88 3.80 13.08
C LYS A 285 -22.53 2.37 13.52
N LYS A 286 -23.56 1.53 13.70
CA LYS A 286 -23.38 0.07 13.82
C LYS A 286 -22.86 -0.49 12.49
N TYR A 287 -22.03 -1.54 12.53
CA TYR A 287 -21.42 -2.14 11.35
C TYR A 287 -22.45 -2.49 10.26
N LYS A 288 -23.57 -3.14 10.63
CA LYS A 288 -24.65 -3.50 9.68
C LYS A 288 -25.38 -2.35 9.00
N HIS A 289 -25.26 -1.12 9.52
CA HIS A 289 -25.87 0.09 8.97
C HIS A 289 -24.82 1.02 8.32
N CYS A 290 -23.62 0.50 8.12
CA CYS A 290 -22.50 1.21 7.52
C CYS A 290 -21.73 0.20 6.66
N CYS A 291 -20.48 -0.11 6.99
CA CYS A 291 -19.65 -0.92 6.11
C CYS A 291 -20.10 -2.39 5.93
N GLY A 292 -20.97 -2.89 6.81
CA GLY A 292 -21.59 -4.20 6.68
C GLY A 292 -23.00 -4.16 6.10
N SER A 293 -23.45 -3.04 5.51
CA SER A 293 -24.74 -2.96 4.80
C SER A 293 -24.70 -3.60 3.41
N ASP A 294 -23.50 -3.68 2.82
CA ASP A 294 -23.28 -4.10 1.43
C ASP A 294 -22.81 -5.57 1.34
N ASN A 295 -22.82 -6.29 2.48
CA ASN A 295 -22.47 -7.72 2.62
C ASN A 295 -23.72 -8.59 2.80
#